data_AF-A0A7C4NMS7-F1
#
_entry.id   AF-A0A7C4NMS7-F1
#
_cell.length_a   1.000
_cell.length_b   1.000
_cell.length_c   1.000
_cell.angle_alpha   90.00
_cell.angle_beta   90.00
_cell.angle_gamma   90.00
#
_symmetry.space_group_name_H-M   'P 1'
#
loop_
_entity.id
_entity.type
_entity.pdbx_description
1 polymer ?
#
loop_
_entity_poly.entity_id
_entity_poly.type
_entity_poly.pdbx_seq_one_letter_code
_entity_poly.pdbx_strand_id
1 'polypeptide(L)'
;LEREIAELLEEIALLKSRPDLAPYLVEAEEEREEREPPSQPRQYRIGEFTVLVGRSAKENDWIVRRASPNDLWLHARGVPGAHVLIKNGGRTVPEEVLRRAAELAAWFSKARGERKVEVSYTEARYVRKPKGSPPGTVALLKENVIVVSGERGP
;
A
#
# COMPACT_ATOMS: atom_id res chain seq x y z
N LEU A 1 27.25 14.95 -33.52
CA LEU A 1 26.23 14.30 -32.67
C LEU A 1 26.79 13.08 -31.95
N GLU A 2 26.79 11.86 -32.50
CA GLU A 2 27.28 10.68 -31.72
C GLU A 2 28.75 10.77 -31.29
N ARG A 3 29.61 11.27 -32.19
CA ARG A 3 31.04 11.49 -31.91
C ARG A 3 31.28 12.56 -30.85
N GLU A 4 30.49 13.63 -30.91
CA GLU A 4 30.57 14.77 -30.01
C GLU A 4 30.07 14.41 -28.60
N ILE A 5 29.04 13.55 -28.53
CA ILE A 5 28.57 12.94 -27.28
C ILE A 5 29.67 12.05 -26.67
N ALA A 6 30.35 11.24 -27.50
CA ALA A 6 31.43 10.37 -27.01
C ALA A 6 32.61 11.17 -26.43
N GLU A 7 33.02 12.24 -27.11
CA GLU A 7 34.09 13.14 -26.66
C GLU A 7 33.72 13.82 -25.33
N LEU A 8 32.49 14.32 -25.19
CA LEU A 8 32.01 14.93 -23.94
C LEU A 8 31.94 13.93 -22.77
N LEU A 9 31.57 12.67 -23.04
CA LEU A 9 31.50 11.63 -22.00
C LEU A 9 32.89 11.26 -21.47
N GLU A 10 33.90 11.23 -22.33
CA GLU A 10 35.29 10.96 -21.95
C GLU A 10 35.85 12.10 -21.07
N GLU A 11 35.55 13.35 -21.43
CA GLU A 11 35.94 14.53 -20.64
C GLU A 11 35.29 14.54 -19.25
N ILE A 12 34.00 14.18 -19.16
CA ILE A 12 33.30 14.02 -17.88
C ILE A 12 33.93 12.92 -17.02
N ALA A 13 34.30 11.79 -17.61
CA ALA A 13 34.93 10.68 -16.89
C ALA A 13 36.28 11.09 -16.30
N LEU A 14 37.09 11.83 -17.07
CA LEU A 14 38.37 12.36 -16.62
C LEU A 14 38.20 13.32 -15.43
N LEU A 15 37.23 14.24 -15.50
CA LEU A 15 36.92 15.18 -14.42
C LEU A 15 36.45 14.46 -13.14
N LYS A 16 35.65 13.40 -13.25
CA LYS A 16 35.18 12.61 -12.09
C LYS A 16 36.29 11.80 -11.41
N SER A 17 37.36 11.45 -12.12
CA SER A 17 38.49 10.69 -11.57
C SER A 17 39.47 11.52 -10.73
N ARG A 18 39.28 12.85 -10.69
CA ARG A 18 40.17 13.80 -10.01
C ARG A 18 39.80 13.97 -8.52
N PRO A 19 40.66 13.54 -7.58
CA PRO A 19 40.36 13.61 -6.15
C PRO A 19 40.24 15.04 -5.61
N ASP A 20 40.99 15.97 -6.20
CA ASP A 20 40.99 17.39 -5.85
C ASP A 20 39.67 18.10 -6.21
N LEU A 21 38.93 17.53 -7.16
CA LEU A 21 37.62 18.04 -7.57
C LEU A 21 36.47 17.45 -6.76
N ALA A 22 36.70 16.38 -5.98
CA ALA A 22 35.66 15.72 -5.19
C ALA A 22 34.77 16.65 -4.33
N PRO A 23 35.29 17.73 -3.70
CA PRO A 23 34.46 18.68 -2.95
C PRO A 23 33.53 19.54 -3.84
N TYR A 24 33.83 19.64 -5.13
CA TYR A 24 33.14 20.49 -6.12
C TYR A 24 32.29 19.68 -7.10
N LEU A 25 32.47 18.35 -7.13
CA LEU A 25 31.58 17.43 -7.83
C LEU A 25 30.26 17.40 -7.05
N VAL A 26 29.29 18.20 -7.50
CA VAL A 26 27.89 17.91 -7.21
C VAL A 26 27.61 16.55 -7.85
N GLU A 27 27.28 15.56 -7.04
CA GLU A 27 26.55 14.40 -7.53
C GLU A 27 25.38 15.00 -8.31
N ALA A 28 25.34 14.76 -9.63
CA ALA A 28 24.13 15.01 -10.37
C ALA A 28 23.09 14.21 -9.60
N GLU A 29 22.17 14.91 -8.91
CA GLU A 29 21.05 14.26 -8.26
C GLU A 29 20.49 13.34 -9.33
N GLU A 30 20.65 12.02 -9.16
CA GLU A 30 20.05 11.04 -10.06
C GLU A 30 18.66 11.56 -10.32
N GLU A 31 18.36 11.84 -11.60
CA GLU A 31 17.06 12.35 -12.01
C GLU A 31 16.06 11.56 -11.22
N ARG A 32 15.42 12.21 -10.23
CA ARG A 32 14.44 11.55 -9.40
C ARG A 32 13.40 11.12 -10.39
N GLU A 33 13.42 9.84 -10.77
CA GLU A 33 12.47 9.22 -11.69
C GLU A 33 11.15 9.89 -11.39
N GLU A 34 10.62 10.62 -12.38
CA GLU A 34 9.38 11.37 -12.25
C GLU A 34 8.43 10.47 -11.48
N ARG A 35 8.21 10.80 -10.19
CA ARG A 35 7.50 9.88 -9.31
C ARG A 35 6.14 9.73 -9.95
N GLU A 36 5.87 8.56 -10.51
CA GLU A 36 4.55 8.24 -11.04
C GLU A 36 3.53 8.74 -10.02
N PRO A 37 2.48 9.46 -10.47
CA PRO A 37 1.48 10.00 -9.57
C PRO A 37 1.06 8.89 -8.60
N PRO A 38 0.98 9.18 -7.28
CA PRO A 38 0.91 8.15 -6.26
C PRO A 38 -0.16 7.14 -6.64
N SER A 39 0.30 5.91 -6.89
CA SER A 39 -0.52 4.86 -7.43
C SER A 39 -1.73 4.68 -6.49
N GLN A 40 -2.95 4.96 -6.98
CA GLN A 40 -4.14 4.87 -6.14
C GLN A 40 -4.39 3.41 -5.74
N PRO A 41 -4.94 3.12 -4.55
CA PRO A 41 -5.33 1.77 -4.20
C PRO A 41 -6.22 1.12 -5.27
N ARG A 42 -6.17 -0.21 -5.39
CA ARG A 42 -7.13 -0.93 -6.24
C ARG A 42 -8.53 -0.67 -5.71
N GLN A 43 -9.46 -0.45 -6.63
CA GLN A 43 -10.85 -0.21 -6.30
C GLN A 43 -11.73 -1.33 -6.86
N TYR A 44 -12.57 -1.88 -5.99
CA TYR A 44 -13.60 -2.86 -6.33
C TYR A 44 -14.96 -2.30 -5.97
N ARG A 45 -15.99 -2.76 -6.69
CA ARG A 45 -17.38 -2.49 -6.37
C ARG A 45 -18.05 -3.79 -5.93
N ILE A 46 -18.60 -3.80 -4.73
CA ILE A 46 -19.30 -4.96 -4.16
C ILE A 46 -20.66 -4.47 -3.71
N GLY A 47 -21.70 -4.85 -4.46
CA GLY A 47 -23.02 -4.23 -4.34
C GLY A 47 -22.94 -2.72 -4.53
N GLU A 48 -23.41 -1.96 -3.55
CA GLU A 48 -23.41 -0.49 -3.54
C GLU A 48 -22.19 0.13 -2.84
N PHE A 49 -21.21 -0.69 -2.47
CA PHE A 49 -20.06 -0.27 -1.68
C PHE A 49 -18.79 -0.22 -2.54
N THR A 50 -18.01 0.81 -2.30
CA THR A 50 -16.65 0.93 -2.85
C THR A 50 -15.68 0.27 -1.87
N VAL A 51 -14.86 -0.65 -2.36
CA VAL A 51 -13.83 -1.32 -1.57
C VAL A 51 -12.45 -0.97 -2.12
N LEU A 52 -11.60 -0.42 -1.26
CA LEU A 52 -10.22 -0.06 -1.59
C LEU A 52 -9.28 -1.15 -1.07
N VAL A 53 -8.28 -1.52 -1.87
CA VAL A 53 -7.27 -2.53 -1.53
C VAL A 53 -5.89 -1.97 -1.81
N GLY A 54 -5.07 -1.87 -0.76
CA GLY A 54 -3.71 -1.35 -0.88
C GLY A 54 -2.76 -2.37 -1.51
N ARG A 55 -1.95 -1.93 -2.46
CA ARG A 55 -0.94 -2.75 -3.16
C ARG A 55 0.44 -2.67 -2.53
N SER A 56 0.68 -1.66 -1.70
CA SER A 56 1.96 -1.39 -1.07
C SER A 56 1.78 -0.85 0.34
N ALA A 57 2.84 -0.85 1.14
CA ALA A 57 2.85 -0.25 2.47
C ALA A 57 2.47 1.25 2.45
N LYS A 58 2.87 1.97 1.39
CA LYS A 58 2.51 3.39 1.19
C LYS A 58 1.02 3.55 0.90
N GLU A 59 0.45 2.70 0.06
CA GLU A 59 -1.01 2.70 -0.22
C GLU A 59 -1.83 2.26 0.99
N ASN A 60 -1.36 1.26 1.75
CA ASN A 60 -1.98 0.84 3.00
C ASN A 60 -2.07 2.00 4.00
N ASP A 61 -1.01 2.80 4.11
CA ASP A 61 -0.98 4.01 4.93
C ASP A 61 -1.92 5.09 4.40
N TRP A 62 -1.96 5.26 3.08
CA TRP A 62 -2.86 6.18 2.39
C TRP A 62 -4.33 5.86 2.69
N ILE A 63 -4.71 4.57 2.66
CA ILE A 63 -6.05 4.08 2.96
C ILE A 63 -6.44 4.44 4.39
N VAL A 64 -5.59 4.09 5.36
CA VAL A 64 -5.87 4.32 6.79
C VAL A 64 -6.01 5.81 7.09
N ARG A 65 -5.15 6.65 6.50
CA ARG A 65 -5.19 8.11 6.69
C ARG A 65 -6.40 8.80 6.07
N ARG A 66 -7.03 8.21 5.05
CA ARG A 66 -8.20 8.76 4.34
C ARG A 66 -9.49 8.00 4.63
N ALA A 67 -9.47 7.10 5.60
CA ALA A 67 -10.65 6.42 6.06
C ALA A 67 -11.54 7.38 6.86
N SER A 68 -12.84 7.36 6.59
CA SER A 68 -13.81 7.99 7.47
C SER A 68 -13.99 7.13 8.72
N PRO A 69 -14.30 7.71 9.90
CA PRO A 69 -14.36 6.94 11.16
C PRO A 69 -15.27 5.71 11.13
N ASN A 70 -16.35 5.77 10.34
CA ASN A 70 -17.34 4.69 10.21
C ASN A 70 -16.98 3.64 9.16
N ASP A 71 -16.01 3.90 8.27
CA ASP A 71 -15.61 2.93 7.24
C ASP A 71 -15.09 1.65 7.90
N LEU A 72 -15.34 0.49 7.28
CA LEU A 72 -14.82 -0.79 7.78
C LEU A 72 -13.46 -1.06 7.19
N TRP A 73 -12.48 -1.26 8.06
CA TRP A 73 -11.12 -1.67 7.72
C TRP A 73 -10.96 -3.17 7.98
N LEU A 74 -10.22 -3.84 7.09
CA LEU A 74 -9.93 -5.27 7.17
C LEU A 74 -8.47 -5.58 6.83
N HIS A 75 -7.95 -6.65 7.43
CA HIS A 75 -6.60 -7.17 7.16
C HIS A 75 -6.47 -8.63 7.58
N ALA A 76 -5.66 -9.41 6.87
CA ALA A 76 -5.41 -10.81 7.18
C ALA A 76 -4.56 -10.94 8.46
N ARG A 77 -5.08 -11.64 9.46
CA ARG A 77 -4.52 -11.66 10.82
C ARG A 77 -3.21 -12.44 10.87
N GLY A 78 -2.21 -11.88 11.56
CA GLY A 78 -0.93 -12.55 11.81
C GLY A 78 0.00 -12.67 10.59
N VAL A 79 -0.40 -12.18 9.42
CA VAL A 79 0.40 -12.27 8.19
C VAL A 79 0.51 -10.92 7.46
N PRO A 80 1.62 -10.65 6.75
CA PRO A 80 1.70 -9.48 5.89
C PRO A 80 0.63 -9.50 4.79
N GLY A 81 0.03 -8.35 4.49
CA GLY A 81 -1.02 -8.26 3.47
C GLY A 81 -1.54 -6.85 3.23
N ALA A 82 -2.47 -6.75 2.28
CA ALA A 82 -3.16 -5.51 1.93
C ALA A 82 -4.08 -5.01 3.04
N HIS A 83 -4.10 -3.69 3.25
CA HIS A 83 -5.21 -3.06 3.97
C HIS A 83 -6.40 -2.96 3.02
N VAL A 84 -7.55 -3.42 3.47
CA VAL A 84 -8.81 -3.33 2.74
C VAL A 84 -9.75 -2.39 3.47
N LEU A 85 -10.43 -1.51 2.75
CA LEU A 85 -11.36 -0.54 3.33
C LEU A 85 -12.67 -0.51 2.55
N ILE A 86 -13.78 -0.74 3.24
CA ILE A 86 -15.13 -0.61 2.71
C ILE A 86 -15.63 0.81 3.02
N LYS A 87 -15.84 1.61 1.97
CA LYS A 87 -16.48 2.93 2.07
C LYS A 87 -17.98 2.74 2.29
N ASN A 88 -18.42 2.84 3.53
CA ASN A 88 -19.84 2.61 3.87
C ASN A 88 -20.67 3.89 3.92
N GLY A 89 -20.04 5.06 4.09
CA GLY A 89 -20.74 6.34 4.18
C GLY A 89 -21.75 6.39 5.34
N GLY A 90 -21.50 5.63 6.42
CA GLY A 90 -22.41 5.51 7.56
C GLY A 90 -23.56 4.51 7.36
N ARG A 91 -23.65 3.85 6.20
CA ARG A 91 -24.61 2.76 5.96
C ARG A 91 -24.13 1.47 6.62
N THR A 92 -25.08 0.62 7.01
CA THR A 92 -24.77 -0.74 7.49
C THR A 92 -24.22 -1.56 6.31
N VAL A 93 -23.11 -2.25 6.52
CA VAL A 93 -22.49 -3.12 5.51
C VAL A 93 -23.11 -4.53 5.63
N PRO A 94 -23.77 -5.05 4.57
CA PRO A 94 -24.30 -6.41 4.57
C PRO A 94 -23.19 -7.46 4.77
N GLU A 95 -23.55 -8.59 5.38
CA GLU A 95 -22.58 -9.67 5.65
C GLU A 95 -21.90 -10.20 4.38
N GLU A 96 -22.61 -10.25 3.25
CA GLU A 96 -22.04 -10.67 1.97
C GLU A 96 -20.92 -9.73 1.49
N VAL A 97 -21.09 -8.41 1.70
CA VAL A 97 -20.12 -7.39 1.29
C VAL A 97 -18.90 -7.47 2.18
N LEU A 98 -19.13 -7.63 3.49
CA LEU A 98 -18.06 -7.85 4.46
C LEU A 98 -17.25 -9.12 4.11
N ARG A 99 -17.93 -10.24 3.86
CA ARG A 99 -17.31 -11.52 3.51
C ARG A 99 -16.49 -11.39 2.22
N ARG A 100 -17.05 -10.75 1.18
CA ARG A 100 -16.33 -10.54 -0.09
C ARG A 100 -15.11 -9.64 0.06
N ALA A 101 -15.19 -8.58 0.88
CA ALA A 101 -14.03 -7.74 1.19
C ALA A 101 -12.97 -8.49 2.01
N ALA A 102 -13.38 -9.37 2.93
CA ALA A 102 -12.47 -10.22 3.69
C ALA A 102 -11.75 -11.23 2.79
N GLU A 103 -12.43 -11.82 1.80
CA GLU A 103 -11.79 -12.66 0.78
C GLU A 103 -10.70 -11.90 0.01
N LEU A 104 -10.94 -10.62 -0.34
CA LEU A 104 -9.91 -9.77 -0.96
C LEU A 104 -8.71 -9.55 0.00
N ALA A 105 -8.96 -9.31 1.28
CA ALA A 105 -7.89 -9.15 2.27
C ALA A 105 -7.05 -10.43 2.39
N ALA A 106 -7.69 -11.59 2.42
CA ALA A 106 -7.02 -12.89 2.44
C ALA A 106 -6.23 -13.15 1.14
N TRP A 107 -6.83 -12.90 -0.02
CA TRP A 107 -6.21 -13.09 -1.33
C TRP A 107 -4.99 -12.19 -1.56
N PHE A 108 -5.03 -10.95 -1.08
CA PHE A 108 -3.90 -10.01 -1.17
C PHE A 108 -3.00 -10.04 0.08
N SER A 109 -2.93 -11.19 0.75
CA SER A 109 -2.01 -11.44 1.86
C SER A 109 -1.04 -12.58 1.56
N LYS A 110 -0.14 -12.85 2.51
CA LYS A 110 0.71 -14.04 2.49
C LYS A 110 -0.06 -15.36 2.72
N ALA A 111 -1.30 -15.31 3.19
CA ALA A 111 -2.17 -16.48 3.35
C ALA A 111 -2.99 -16.81 2.08
N ARG A 112 -2.63 -16.24 0.92
CA ARG A 112 -3.28 -16.54 -0.35
C ARG A 112 -3.18 -18.04 -0.66
N GLY A 113 -4.29 -18.64 -1.07
CA GLY A 113 -4.40 -20.08 -1.35
C GLY A 113 -4.70 -20.94 -0.11
N GLU A 114 -4.75 -20.37 1.09
CA GLU A 114 -5.18 -21.10 2.28
C GLU A 114 -6.71 -21.25 2.32
N ARG A 115 -7.19 -22.43 2.75
CA ARG A 115 -8.62 -22.72 2.83
C ARG A 115 -9.35 -21.98 3.94
N LYS A 116 -8.64 -21.57 4.99
CA LYS A 116 -9.17 -20.85 6.15
C LYS A 116 -8.18 -19.78 6.56
N VAL A 117 -8.55 -18.52 6.36
CA VAL A 117 -7.79 -17.35 6.74
C VAL A 117 -8.60 -16.53 7.73
N GLU A 118 -8.02 -16.23 8.88
CA GLU A 118 -8.58 -15.27 9.82
C GLU A 118 -8.37 -13.84 9.30
N VAL A 119 -9.44 -13.07 9.18
CA VAL A 119 -9.40 -11.68 8.77
C VAL A 119 -9.95 -10.83 9.91
N SER A 120 -9.11 -9.95 10.43
CA SER A 120 -9.51 -8.94 11.40
C SER A 120 -10.28 -7.84 10.67
N TYR A 121 -11.40 -7.41 11.25
CA TYR A 121 -12.14 -6.26 10.76
C TYR A 121 -12.63 -5.37 11.91
N THR A 122 -12.66 -4.07 11.65
CA THR A 122 -13.12 -3.07 12.62
C THR A 122 -13.47 -1.76 11.92
N GLU A 123 -14.15 -0.87 12.62
CA GLU A 123 -14.34 0.49 12.11
C GLU A 123 -13.00 1.26 12.15
N ALA A 124 -12.75 2.08 11.14
CA ALA A 124 -11.49 2.80 10.99
C ALA A 124 -11.14 3.70 12.19
N ARG A 125 -12.13 4.16 12.97
CA ARG A 125 -11.89 4.90 14.22
C ARG A 125 -11.08 4.12 15.28
N TYR A 126 -11.09 2.79 15.20
CA TYR A 126 -10.34 1.88 16.07
C TYR A 126 -8.99 1.46 15.49
N VAL A 127 -8.64 1.92 14.28
CA VAL A 127 -7.34 1.71 13.65
C VAL A 127 -6.46 2.92 13.92
N ARG A 128 -5.28 2.69 14.48
CA ARG A 128 -4.32 3.76 14.80
C ARG A 128 -2.98 3.48 14.17
N LYS A 129 -2.36 4.51 13.59
CA LYS A 129 -0.95 4.46 13.18
C LYS A 129 -0.08 4.91 14.35
N PRO A 130 0.79 4.04 14.92
CA PRO A 130 1.74 4.46 15.93
C PRO A 130 2.70 5.53 15.39
N LYS A 131 3.00 6.55 16.19
CA LYS A 131 3.90 7.65 15.78
C LYS A 131 5.29 7.09 15.46
N GLY A 132 5.87 7.50 14.34
CA GLY A 132 7.20 7.05 13.91
C GLY A 132 7.27 5.64 13.32
N SER A 133 6.15 4.91 13.25
CA SER A 133 6.14 3.57 12.65
C SER A 133 6.27 3.60 11.12
N PRO A 134 6.86 2.55 10.51
CA PRO A 134 6.93 2.40 9.06
C PRO A 134 5.54 2.45 8.38
N PRO A 135 5.45 2.85 7.10
CA PRO A 135 4.20 2.81 6.35
C PRO A 135 3.49 1.45 6.43
N GLY A 136 2.16 1.46 6.49
CA GLY A 136 1.35 0.24 6.61
C GLY A 136 1.27 -0.33 8.03
N THR A 137 2.05 0.16 8.99
CA THR A 137 1.95 -0.28 10.39
C THR A 137 0.71 0.31 11.05
N VAL A 138 -0.11 -0.55 11.66
CA VAL A 138 -1.31 -0.17 12.41
C VAL A 138 -1.42 -0.93 13.72
N ALA A 139 -2.07 -0.32 14.69
CA ALA A 139 -2.52 -0.92 15.94
C ALA A 139 -4.05 -0.86 15.99
N LEU A 140 -4.67 -1.97 16.42
CA LEU A 140 -6.11 -2.08 16.54
C LEU A 140 -6.51 -1.94 18.01
N LEU A 141 -7.44 -1.03 18.29
CA LEU A 141 -8.02 -0.86 19.64
C LEU A 141 -9.13 -1.88 19.90
N LYS A 142 -9.85 -2.27 18.85
CA LYS A 142 -10.93 -3.25 18.85
C LYS A 142 -10.92 -3.98 17.52
N GLU A 143 -11.15 -5.28 17.53
CA GLU A 143 -11.31 -6.08 16.32
C GLU A 143 -12.42 -7.12 16.52
N ASN A 144 -13.06 -7.47 15.41
CA ASN A 144 -13.78 -8.73 15.25
C ASN A 144 -13.01 -9.57 14.22
N VAL A 145 -13.26 -10.87 14.20
CA VAL A 145 -12.60 -11.80 13.27
C VAL A 145 -13.65 -12.53 12.46
N ILE A 146 -13.41 -12.63 11.15
CA ILE A 146 -14.17 -13.48 10.24
C ILE A 146 -13.22 -14.47 9.57
N VAL A 147 -13.67 -15.71 9.35
CA VAL A 147 -12.90 -16.72 8.64
C VAL A 147 -13.41 -16.84 7.21
N VAL A 148 -12.50 -16.76 6.24
CA VAL A 148 -12.79 -16.87 4.81
C VAL A 148 -11.78 -17.77 4.10
N SER A 149 -12.04 -18.18 2.86
CA SER A 149 -11.02 -18.82 2.02
C SER A 149 -10.14 -17.76 1.36
N GLY A 150 -8.82 -17.95 1.42
CA GLY A 150 -7.82 -17.16 0.72
C GLY A 150 -7.61 -17.59 -0.74
N GLU A 151 -8.39 -18.54 -1.26
CA GLU A 151 -8.33 -19.03 -2.64
C GLU A 151 -9.23 -18.23 -3.59
N ARG A 152 -10.17 -17.44 -3.06
CA ARG A 152 -11.12 -16.70 -3.88
C ARG A 152 -10.59 -15.31 -4.24
N GLY A 153 -10.06 -15.22 -5.45
CA GLY A 153 -9.57 -13.97 -6.04
C GLY A 153 -10.66 -12.94 -6.41
N PRO A 154 -10.24 -11.76 -6.88
CA PRO A 154 -11.13 -10.69 -7.35
C PRO A 154 -12.04 -11.11 -8.52
#